data_AF-A0A428PCT8-F1
#
_entry.id   AF-A0A428PCT8-F1
#
_cell.length_a   1.000
_cell.length_b   1.000
_cell.length_c   1.000
_cell.angle_alpha   90.00
_cell.angle_beta   90.00
_cell.angle_gamma   90.00
#
_symmetry.space_group_name_H-M   'P 1'
#
loop_
_entity.id
_entity.type
_entity.pdbx_description
1 polymer ?
#
loop_
_entity_poly.entity_id
_entity_poly.type
_entity_poly.pdbx_seq_one_letter_code
_entity_poly.pdbx_strand_id
1 'polypeptide(L)'
;MDEEKILEVRGPGPKLSFRMRLLHEENPDIVDGMLGILPWESFLLHVVVAGETIYMPAPSISLKAKNMVPRSPGVVYFNTTSQSICLCYGVVTERTLVNQFAQVLEEDLPRLVQLGKVVFEQNISCKVPKIVPVTVALPGTHGSRVPFQRETASIPGYEDNAATSWKAAKAVIDAEIVQLRLPEEPDDIKLIRLGAVHSRAGGESSPYQTFVFLQGFLSTLGPHVFSRLLAVSSYPEMTTTLMVRQTREFLTETFNHFDFLADLGLTRTRDVGKLYTTALEDVKTLDEYRSLTDSMRTMIQLLYRWVHLVFPWFVKDQFQARSREEVKGLPKMEVYSE
;
A
#
# COMPACT_ATOMS: atom_id res chain seq x y z
N MET A 1 30.00 -17.81 14.44
CA MET A 1 28.81 -18.59 14.05
C MET A 1 27.66 -17.63 14.27
N ASP A 2 27.30 -16.89 13.22
CA ASP A 2 26.29 -15.84 13.34
C ASP A 2 24.97 -16.53 13.69
N GLU A 3 24.32 -16.14 14.79
CA GLU A 3 23.02 -16.69 15.13
C GLU A 3 22.06 -16.36 13.99
N GLU A 4 21.52 -17.37 13.32
CA GLU A 4 20.52 -17.16 12.27
C GLU A 4 19.36 -16.34 12.84
N LYS A 5 19.24 -15.09 12.41
CA LYS A 5 18.14 -14.21 12.81
C LYS A 5 16.87 -14.71 12.14
N ILE A 6 16.02 -15.38 12.92
CA ILE A 6 14.70 -15.86 12.50
C ILE A 6 13.64 -14.86 12.97
N LEU A 7 12.66 -14.57 12.12
CA LEU A 7 11.41 -13.90 12.50
C LEU A 7 10.23 -14.88 12.44
N GLU A 8 9.29 -14.72 13.36
CA GLU A 8 7.99 -15.37 13.33
C GLU A 8 6.97 -14.44 12.66
N VAL A 9 6.27 -14.97 11.66
CA VAL A 9 5.09 -14.34 11.07
C VAL A 9 3.86 -15.09 11.59
N ARG A 10 3.07 -14.40 12.41
CA ARG A 10 1.92 -14.94 13.13
C ARG A 10 0.64 -14.54 12.42
N GLY A 11 0.03 -15.48 11.71
CA GLY A 11 -1.29 -15.31 11.11
C GLY A 11 -2.43 -15.52 12.12
N PRO A 12 -3.69 -15.60 11.67
CA PRO A 12 -4.87 -15.74 12.54
C PRO A 12 -4.92 -17.02 13.40
N GLY A 13 -3.98 -17.95 13.21
CA GLY A 13 -3.87 -19.14 14.04
C GLY A 13 -2.53 -19.87 13.83
N PRO A 14 -2.21 -20.87 14.67
CA PRO A 14 -0.92 -21.57 14.64
C PRO A 14 -0.60 -22.25 13.30
N LYS A 15 -1.63 -22.81 12.63
CA LYS A 15 -1.48 -23.45 11.30
C LYS A 15 -1.22 -22.46 10.17
N LEU A 16 -1.45 -21.17 10.41
CA LEU A 16 -1.25 -20.07 9.48
C LEU A 16 -0.07 -19.18 9.88
N SER A 17 0.80 -19.69 10.75
CA SER A 17 1.98 -18.99 11.25
C SER A 17 3.24 -19.74 10.82
N PHE A 18 4.27 -19.02 10.40
CA PHE A 18 5.50 -19.58 9.85
C PHE A 18 6.71 -18.76 10.28
N ARG A 19 7.90 -19.31 10.08
CA ARG A 19 9.17 -18.64 10.33
C ARG A 19 9.88 -18.30 9.04
N MET A 20 10.66 -17.22 9.06
CA MET A 20 11.54 -16.83 7.97
C MET A 20 12.93 -16.48 8.49
N ARG A 21 13.96 -16.91 7.76
CA ARG A 21 15.36 -16.57 8.00
C ARG A 21 15.67 -15.24 7.30
N LEU A 22 16.25 -14.31 8.05
CA LEU A 22 16.70 -13.03 7.51
C LEU A 22 18.03 -13.20 6.76
N LEU A 23 18.14 -12.51 5.62
CA LEU A 23 19.32 -12.48 4.76
C LEU A 23 20.09 -11.18 5.03
N HIS A 24 20.67 -11.07 6.24
CA HIS A 24 21.31 -9.83 6.72
C HIS A 24 22.54 -9.47 5.90
N GLU A 25 23.36 -10.46 5.53
CA GLU A 25 24.56 -10.24 4.71
C GLU A 25 24.20 -9.69 3.32
N GLU A 26 23.11 -10.16 2.73
CA GLU A 26 22.68 -9.79 1.39
C GLU A 26 21.90 -8.47 1.35
N ASN A 27 21.20 -8.11 2.43
CA ASN A 27 20.34 -6.92 2.50
C ASN A 27 20.23 -6.33 3.92
N PRO A 28 21.33 -5.76 4.46
CA PRO A 28 21.36 -5.29 5.84
C PRO A 28 20.38 -4.14 6.08
N ASP A 29 20.21 -3.21 5.14
CA ASP A 29 19.33 -2.05 5.32
C ASP A 29 17.87 -2.44 5.57
N ILE A 30 17.37 -3.45 4.84
CA ILE A 30 15.99 -3.93 5.02
C ILE A 30 15.88 -4.68 6.33
N VAL A 31 16.83 -5.56 6.61
CA VAL A 31 16.78 -6.38 7.82
C VAL A 31 16.86 -5.50 9.07
N ASP A 32 17.77 -4.52 9.12
CA ASP A 32 17.92 -3.61 10.25
C ASP A 32 16.68 -2.70 10.39
N GLY A 33 16.16 -2.17 9.27
CA GLY A 33 14.93 -1.39 9.26
C GLY A 33 13.72 -2.18 9.78
N MET A 34 13.63 -3.46 9.42
CA MET A 34 12.58 -4.37 9.89
C MET A 34 12.75 -4.69 11.38
N LEU A 35 13.96 -5.00 11.84
CA LEU A 35 14.21 -5.29 13.25
C LEU A 35 13.91 -4.07 14.15
N GLY A 36 14.15 -2.86 13.66
CA GLY A 36 13.87 -1.61 14.38
C GLY A 36 12.38 -1.31 14.61
N ILE A 37 11.46 -2.02 13.94
CA ILE A 37 10.01 -1.81 14.07
C ILE A 37 9.27 -2.99 14.72
N LEU A 38 9.98 -4.03 15.17
CA LEU A 38 9.35 -5.20 15.79
C LEU A 38 8.93 -4.91 17.26
N PRO A 39 7.85 -5.55 17.75
CA PRO A 39 6.89 -6.34 17.01
C PRO A 39 6.04 -5.46 16.09
N TRP A 40 5.71 -5.98 14.91
CA TRP A 40 5.01 -5.22 13.89
C TRP A 40 3.67 -5.84 13.54
N GLU A 41 2.59 -5.09 13.75
CA GLU A 41 1.23 -5.47 13.38
C GLU A 41 0.85 -4.90 12.02
N SER A 42 0.16 -5.71 11.22
CA SER A 42 -0.32 -5.34 9.88
C SER A 42 -1.50 -6.22 9.47
N PHE A 43 -1.89 -6.12 8.21
CA PHE A 43 -2.88 -6.98 7.57
C PHE A 43 -2.37 -7.45 6.19
N LEU A 44 -2.82 -8.63 5.79
CA LEU A 44 -2.41 -9.27 4.54
C LEU A 44 -3.41 -8.97 3.43
N LEU A 45 -2.86 -8.72 2.25
CA LEU A 45 -3.56 -8.60 0.98
C LEU A 45 -3.04 -9.62 -0.02
N HIS A 46 -3.90 -10.01 -0.97
CA HIS A 46 -3.49 -10.85 -2.08
C HIS A 46 -3.15 -10.00 -3.31
N VAL A 47 -2.07 -10.31 -4.03
CA VAL A 47 -1.82 -9.65 -5.33
C VAL A 47 -2.80 -10.16 -6.38
N VAL A 48 -3.24 -9.31 -7.31
CA VAL A 48 -4.21 -9.75 -8.36
C VAL A 48 -3.58 -10.00 -9.73
N VAL A 49 -2.28 -9.73 -9.87
CA VAL A 49 -1.56 -9.85 -11.15
C VAL A 49 -0.39 -10.82 -11.06
N ALA A 50 0.47 -10.70 -10.05
CA ALA A 50 1.75 -11.41 -10.00
C ALA A 50 1.65 -12.91 -9.66
N GLY A 51 0.44 -13.45 -9.50
CA GLY A 51 0.20 -14.86 -9.18
C GLY A 51 0.05 -15.12 -7.68
N GLU A 52 0.56 -16.25 -7.22
CA GLU A 52 0.43 -16.74 -5.84
C GLU A 52 1.40 -16.00 -4.90
N THR A 53 1.04 -14.76 -4.57
CA THR A 53 1.79 -13.88 -3.67
C THR A 53 0.83 -13.11 -2.77
N ILE A 54 1.14 -13.09 -1.48
CA ILE A 54 0.50 -12.21 -0.52
C ILE A 54 1.46 -11.10 -0.13
N TYR A 55 0.94 -10.00 0.39
CA TYR A 55 1.77 -8.90 0.82
C TYR A 55 1.13 -8.16 1.98
N MET A 56 1.96 -7.47 2.75
CA MET A 56 1.53 -6.56 3.80
C MET A 56 2.11 -5.16 3.56
N PRO A 57 1.34 -4.08 3.76
CA PRO A 57 1.87 -2.72 3.71
C PRO A 57 3.00 -2.61 4.71
N ALA A 58 4.10 -1.91 4.41
CA ALA A 58 5.29 -1.77 5.24
C ALA A 58 5.71 -0.28 5.33
N PRO A 59 6.49 0.14 6.35
CA PRO A 59 7.04 1.49 6.36
C PRO A 59 8.06 1.72 5.25
N SER A 60 8.37 2.99 5.01
CA SER A 60 9.48 3.40 4.15
C SER A 60 10.79 2.91 4.74
N ILE A 61 11.57 2.17 3.95
CA ILE A 61 12.90 1.69 4.34
C ILE A 61 13.88 2.17 3.26
N SER A 62 14.95 2.84 3.70
CA SER A 62 16.03 3.28 2.82
C SER A 62 16.79 2.06 2.29
N LEU A 63 17.11 2.06 0.99
CA LEU A 63 17.78 0.92 0.34
C LEU A 63 19.08 1.38 -0.31
N LYS A 64 20.22 0.96 0.25
CA LYS A 64 21.53 1.07 -0.41
C LYS A 64 21.87 -0.28 -1.06
N ALA A 65 21.64 -1.38 -0.35
CA ALA A 65 21.79 -2.74 -0.87
C ALA A 65 20.56 -3.23 -1.66
N LYS A 66 20.80 -4.07 -2.67
CA LYS A 66 19.76 -4.75 -3.45
C LYS A 66 20.20 -6.18 -3.77
N ASN A 67 19.56 -7.16 -3.14
CA ASN A 67 19.64 -8.57 -3.52
C ASN A 67 18.51 -8.92 -4.51
N MET A 68 18.75 -8.71 -5.80
CA MET A 68 17.75 -8.88 -6.85
C MET A 68 17.69 -10.35 -7.31
N VAL A 69 16.61 -11.04 -6.99
CA VAL A 69 16.41 -12.46 -7.32
C VAL A 69 15.11 -12.71 -8.09
N PRO A 70 14.98 -13.83 -8.81
CA PRO A 70 13.70 -14.27 -9.34
C PRO A 70 12.70 -14.55 -8.22
N ARG A 71 11.41 -14.40 -8.52
CA ARG A 71 10.35 -14.79 -7.59
C ARG A 71 10.18 -16.31 -7.60
N SER A 72 10.22 -16.93 -6.42
CA SER A 72 9.96 -18.35 -6.21
C SER A 72 9.30 -18.57 -4.84
N PRO A 73 8.66 -19.74 -4.59
CA PRO A 73 8.06 -20.03 -3.29
C PRO A 73 9.03 -19.82 -2.12
N GLY A 74 8.54 -19.17 -1.06
CA GLY A 74 9.29 -18.84 0.14
C GLY A 74 10.15 -17.57 0.06
N VAL A 75 10.31 -16.98 -1.12
CA VAL A 75 11.00 -15.68 -1.27
C VAL A 75 10.18 -14.60 -0.57
N VAL A 76 10.84 -13.86 0.33
CA VAL A 76 10.28 -12.68 1.00
C VAL A 76 11.08 -11.45 0.57
N TYR A 77 10.39 -10.49 -0.03
CA TYR A 77 11.03 -9.34 -0.65
C TYR A 77 10.36 -8.03 -0.27
N PHE A 78 11.13 -6.95 -0.28
CA PHE A 78 10.63 -5.60 -0.07
C PHE A 78 10.39 -4.92 -1.42
N ASN A 79 9.16 -4.52 -1.66
CA ASN A 79 8.79 -3.71 -2.81
C ASN A 79 8.82 -2.22 -2.42
N THR A 80 9.92 -1.55 -2.75
CA THR A 80 10.15 -0.12 -2.43
C THR A 80 9.08 0.79 -3.01
N THR A 81 8.72 0.54 -4.26
CA THR A 81 7.75 1.36 -5.00
C THR A 81 6.42 1.35 -4.28
N SER A 82 6.00 0.19 -3.81
CA SER A 82 4.69 0.01 -3.20
C SER A 82 4.70 -0.04 -1.65
N GLN A 83 5.86 0.22 -1.02
CA GLN A 83 6.07 0.13 0.42
C GLN A 83 5.42 -1.14 1.01
N SER A 84 5.85 -2.31 0.55
CA SER A 84 5.23 -3.59 0.93
C SER A 84 6.26 -4.68 1.12
N ILE A 85 5.99 -5.57 2.07
CA ILE A 85 6.66 -6.86 2.18
C ILE A 85 5.79 -7.89 1.48
N CYS A 86 6.37 -8.55 0.49
CA CYS A 86 5.69 -9.54 -0.32
C CYS A 86 6.24 -10.93 -0.03
N LEU A 87 5.35 -11.92 -0.04
CA LEU A 87 5.65 -13.32 0.26
C LEU A 87 5.11 -14.19 -0.87
N CYS A 88 6.01 -14.79 -1.64
CA CYS A 88 5.66 -15.72 -2.70
C CYS A 88 5.31 -17.07 -2.09
N TYR A 89 4.07 -17.54 -2.24
CA TYR A 89 3.65 -18.82 -1.67
C TYR A 89 3.45 -19.93 -2.71
N GLY A 90 3.51 -19.61 -4.01
CA GLY A 90 3.32 -20.59 -5.07
C GLY A 90 3.78 -20.10 -6.44
N VAL A 91 3.02 -20.41 -7.49
CA VAL A 91 3.30 -20.05 -8.88
C VAL A 91 3.15 -18.55 -9.09
N VAL A 92 4.27 -17.91 -9.45
CA VAL A 92 4.33 -16.49 -9.79
C VAL A 92 4.53 -16.35 -11.30
N THR A 93 3.68 -15.54 -11.94
CA THR A 93 3.71 -15.32 -13.39
C THR A 93 4.60 -14.13 -13.79
N GLU A 94 4.84 -13.20 -12.87
CA GLU A 94 5.61 -11.99 -13.12
C GLU A 94 7.13 -12.23 -13.05
N ARG A 95 7.83 -11.97 -14.15
CA ARG A 95 9.26 -12.28 -14.32
C ARG A 95 10.24 -11.26 -13.72
N THR A 96 9.74 -10.12 -13.25
CA THR A 96 10.59 -9.05 -12.68
C THR A 96 11.39 -9.57 -11.48
N LEU A 97 12.65 -9.17 -11.39
CA LEU A 97 13.47 -9.46 -10.21
C LEU A 97 12.96 -8.68 -9.00
N VAL A 98 13.14 -9.25 -7.80
CA VAL A 98 12.69 -8.66 -6.53
C VAL A 98 13.82 -8.56 -5.51
N ASN A 99 13.73 -7.56 -4.64
CA ASN A 99 14.75 -7.31 -3.61
C ASN A 99 14.51 -8.19 -2.37
N GLN A 100 15.08 -9.40 -2.36
CA GLN A 100 14.85 -10.40 -1.32
C GLN A 100 15.67 -10.12 -0.06
N PHE A 101 15.01 -10.05 1.09
CA PHE A 101 15.69 -9.85 2.40
C PHE A 101 15.44 -10.99 3.39
N ALA A 102 14.56 -11.93 3.05
CA ALA A 102 14.29 -13.10 3.87
C ALA A 102 13.84 -14.30 3.03
N GLN A 103 13.93 -15.48 3.64
CA GLN A 103 13.48 -16.75 3.07
C GLN A 103 12.64 -17.49 4.11
N VAL A 104 11.43 -17.91 3.74
CA VAL A 104 10.62 -18.78 4.60
C VAL A 104 11.31 -20.13 4.77
N LEU A 105 11.31 -20.65 5.99
CA LEU A 105 11.90 -21.95 6.29
C LEU A 105 11.16 -23.07 5.53
N GLU A 106 11.92 -24.04 5.03
CA GLU A 106 11.39 -25.11 4.16
C GLU A 106 10.24 -25.86 4.83
N GLU A 107 10.39 -26.20 6.12
CA GLU A 107 9.38 -26.91 6.90
C GLU A 107 8.09 -26.10 7.15
N ASP A 108 8.15 -24.77 7.02
CA ASP A 108 7.00 -23.88 7.20
C ASP A 108 6.37 -23.43 5.87
N LEU A 109 6.94 -23.81 4.70
CA LEU A 109 6.35 -23.51 3.38
C LEU A 109 4.90 -23.99 3.25
N PRO A 110 4.49 -25.19 3.72
CA PRO A 110 3.09 -25.60 3.65
C PRO A 110 2.15 -24.65 4.41
N ARG A 111 2.61 -24.03 5.49
CA ARG A 111 1.82 -23.06 6.27
C ARG A 111 1.71 -21.73 5.54
N LEU A 112 2.77 -21.28 4.88
CA LEU A 112 2.73 -20.11 4.00
C LEU A 112 1.72 -20.33 2.85
N VAL A 113 1.75 -21.51 2.20
CA VAL A 113 0.77 -21.87 1.15
C VAL A 113 -0.66 -21.81 1.70
N GLN A 114 -0.89 -22.39 2.88
CA GLN A 114 -2.21 -22.37 3.51
C GLN A 114 -2.68 -20.95 3.81
N LEU A 115 -1.81 -20.10 4.37
CA LEU A 115 -2.11 -18.70 4.61
C LEU A 115 -2.40 -17.95 3.30
N GLY A 116 -1.60 -18.16 2.26
CA GLY A 116 -1.80 -17.55 0.94
C GLY A 116 -3.19 -17.84 0.37
N LYS A 117 -3.62 -19.11 0.43
CA LYS A 117 -4.95 -19.54 0.02
C LYS A 117 -6.07 -18.89 0.84
N VAL A 118 -5.90 -18.81 2.17
CA VAL A 118 -6.86 -18.13 3.05
C VAL A 118 -6.98 -16.65 2.67
N VAL A 119 -5.86 -15.94 2.48
CA VAL A 119 -5.88 -14.53 2.07
C VAL A 119 -6.55 -14.36 0.71
N PHE A 120 -6.25 -15.22 -0.28
CA PHE A 120 -6.92 -15.21 -1.58
C PHE A 120 -8.44 -15.38 -1.44
N GLU A 121 -8.89 -16.35 -0.66
CA GLU A 121 -10.31 -16.61 -0.44
C GLU A 121 -11.01 -15.41 0.23
N GLN A 122 -10.39 -14.88 1.30
CA GLN A 122 -10.97 -13.80 2.10
C GLN A 122 -10.84 -12.40 1.46
N ASN A 123 -9.95 -12.18 0.50
CA ASN A 123 -9.77 -10.87 -0.16
C ASN A 123 -10.37 -10.83 -1.57
N ILE A 124 -10.22 -11.92 -2.34
CA ILE A 124 -10.46 -11.92 -3.79
C ILE A 124 -11.70 -12.70 -4.18
N SER A 125 -11.94 -13.85 -3.54
CA SER A 125 -12.98 -14.79 -3.98
C SER A 125 -14.34 -14.61 -3.29
N CYS A 126 -14.44 -13.73 -2.30
CA CYS A 126 -15.69 -13.47 -1.59
C CYS A 126 -16.28 -12.10 -1.95
N LYS A 127 -17.61 -12.00 -1.83
CA LYS A 127 -18.34 -10.75 -2.09
C LYS A 127 -18.09 -9.67 -1.03
N VAL A 128 -17.84 -10.10 0.20
CA VAL A 128 -17.54 -9.22 1.33
C VAL A 128 -16.15 -9.61 1.84
N PRO A 129 -15.10 -8.85 1.48
CA PRO A 129 -13.74 -9.15 1.85
C PRO A 129 -13.54 -9.04 3.36
N LYS A 130 -12.59 -9.81 3.89
CA LYS A 130 -12.23 -9.80 5.31
C LYS A 130 -10.76 -9.44 5.49
N ILE A 131 -10.50 -8.71 6.56
CA ILE A 131 -9.15 -8.37 7.00
C ILE A 131 -8.50 -9.65 7.56
N VAL A 132 -7.32 -9.98 7.07
CA VAL A 132 -6.50 -11.08 7.61
C VAL A 132 -5.35 -10.45 8.40
N PRO A 133 -5.43 -10.36 9.74
CA PRO A 133 -4.38 -9.74 10.54
C PRO A 133 -3.11 -10.59 10.54
N VAL A 134 -1.97 -9.91 10.69
CA VAL A 134 -0.66 -10.56 10.83
C VAL A 134 0.21 -9.77 11.81
N THR A 135 1.02 -10.50 12.57
CA THR A 135 2.07 -9.92 13.42
C THR A 135 3.41 -10.52 13.04
N VAL A 136 4.42 -9.67 12.84
CA VAL A 136 5.82 -10.10 12.66
C VAL A 136 6.57 -9.80 13.95
N ALA A 137 7.30 -10.77 14.50
CA ALA A 137 8.02 -10.60 15.76
C ALA A 137 9.23 -11.54 15.87
N LEU A 138 10.09 -11.28 16.87
CA LEU A 138 11.16 -12.23 17.23
C LEU A 138 10.56 -13.48 17.91
N PRO A 139 11.17 -14.67 17.74
CA PRO A 139 10.73 -15.89 18.40
C PRO A 139 10.57 -15.71 19.91
N GLY A 140 9.51 -16.29 20.48
CA GLY A 140 9.25 -16.25 21.94
C GLY A 140 8.82 -14.89 22.50
N THR A 141 8.76 -13.83 21.69
CA THR A 141 8.19 -12.55 22.16
C THR A 141 6.67 -12.68 22.28
N HIS A 142 6.17 -12.71 23.51
CA HIS A 142 4.73 -12.72 23.80
C HIS A 142 4.31 -11.29 24.17
N GLY A 143 3.64 -10.62 23.23
CA GLY A 143 3.06 -9.29 23.43
C GLY A 143 1.82 -9.17 22.55
N SER A 144 0.67 -9.03 23.21
CA SER A 144 -0.61 -8.73 22.59
C SER A 144 -0.76 -7.21 22.47
N ARG A 145 -1.29 -6.74 21.33
CA ARG A 145 -2.02 -5.47 21.16
C ARG A 145 -1.87 -4.50 22.33
N VAL A 146 -1.02 -3.49 22.18
CA VAL A 146 -1.36 -2.23 22.84
C VAL A 146 -2.70 -1.82 22.20
N PRO A 147 -3.80 -1.68 22.95
CA PRO A 147 -5.04 -1.18 22.38
C PRO A 147 -4.76 0.24 21.91
N PHE A 148 -4.55 0.42 20.61
CA PHE A 148 -4.50 1.75 20.03
C PHE A 148 -5.90 2.31 20.12
N GLN A 149 -6.09 3.31 21.00
CA GLN A 149 -7.31 4.09 20.98
C GLN A 149 -7.32 4.90 19.69
N ARG A 150 -8.48 4.90 19.03
CA ARG A 150 -8.75 5.62 17.80
C ARG A 150 -8.85 7.12 18.14
N GLU A 151 -7.72 7.78 18.33
CA GLU A 151 -7.69 9.24 18.31
C GLU A 151 -7.52 9.68 16.86
N THR A 152 -8.61 10.16 16.27
CA THR A 152 -8.46 10.99 15.07
C THR A 152 -7.72 12.24 15.52
N ALA A 153 -6.52 12.45 14.98
CA ALA A 153 -5.86 13.72 15.20
C ALA A 153 -6.82 14.81 14.72
N SER A 154 -7.20 15.69 15.64
CA SER A 154 -7.93 16.90 15.29
C SER A 154 -7.06 17.65 14.29
N ILE A 155 -7.52 17.74 13.05
CA ILE A 155 -6.96 18.71 12.11
C ILE A 155 -7.24 20.07 12.76
N PRO A 156 -6.22 20.86 13.13
CA PRO A 156 -6.44 22.15 13.76
C PRO A 156 -7.47 22.96 12.96
N GLY A 157 -8.44 23.54 13.66
CA GLY A 157 -9.49 24.36 13.05
C GLY A 157 -8.85 25.44 12.18
N TYR A 158 -9.23 25.45 10.91
CA TYR A 158 -8.67 26.26 9.83
C TYR A 158 -9.05 27.76 9.92
N GLU A 159 -9.47 28.26 11.08
CA GLU A 159 -9.89 29.65 11.25
C GLU A 159 -8.72 30.62 11.45
N ASP A 160 -7.51 30.11 11.77
CA ASP A 160 -6.30 30.92 11.79
C ASP A 160 -5.46 30.67 10.52
N ASN A 161 -5.32 31.71 9.70
CA ASN A 161 -4.35 31.84 8.59
C ASN A 161 -2.87 31.73 9.02
N ALA A 162 -2.58 31.07 10.14
CA ALA A 162 -1.23 30.80 10.58
C ALA A 162 -0.63 29.71 9.68
N ALA A 163 0.46 30.04 8.98
CA ALA A 163 1.24 29.09 8.20
C ALA A 163 1.53 27.84 9.05
N THR A 164 0.91 26.72 8.71
CA THR A 164 1.13 25.47 9.43
C THR A 164 2.52 24.97 9.05
N SER A 165 3.44 24.91 10.02
CA SER A 165 4.79 24.42 9.76
C SER A 165 4.77 23.02 9.13
N TRP A 166 5.76 22.71 8.30
CA TRP A 166 5.80 21.41 7.62
C TRP A 166 5.83 20.23 8.60
N LYS A 167 6.41 20.42 9.79
CA LYS A 167 6.44 19.41 10.86
C LYS A 167 5.06 19.15 11.46
N ALA A 168 4.27 20.21 11.68
CA ALA A 168 2.90 20.07 12.16
C ALA A 168 2.02 19.37 11.13
N ALA A 169 2.15 19.73 9.84
CA ALA A 169 1.46 19.04 8.76
C ALA A 169 1.84 17.55 8.69
N LYS A 170 3.15 17.25 8.78
CA LYS A 170 3.64 15.87 8.80
C LYS A 170 3.07 15.09 9.99
N ALA A 171 3.00 15.67 11.18
CA ALA A 171 2.46 15.01 12.36
C ALA A 171 0.97 14.61 12.18
N VAL A 172 0.17 15.46 11.53
CA VAL A 172 -1.22 15.13 11.18
C VAL A 172 -1.26 13.96 10.19
N ILE A 173 -0.45 14.00 9.13
CA ILE A 173 -0.37 12.90 8.15
C ILE A 173 0.10 11.60 8.81
N ASP A 174 1.09 11.65 9.69
CA ASP A 174 1.60 10.50 10.43
C ASP A 174 0.53 9.90 11.35
N ALA A 175 -0.31 10.72 11.97
CA ALA A 175 -1.44 10.23 12.75
C ALA A 175 -2.47 9.49 11.87
N GLU A 176 -2.76 9.99 10.66
CA GLU A 176 -3.60 9.26 9.70
C GLU A 176 -2.98 7.92 9.29
N ILE A 177 -1.65 7.89 9.04
CA ILE A 177 -0.91 6.66 8.73
C ILE A 177 -1.07 5.63 9.85
N VAL A 178 -0.97 6.05 11.12
CA VAL A 178 -1.15 5.16 12.27
C VAL A 178 -2.55 4.55 12.26
N GLN A 179 -3.59 5.37 12.04
CA GLN A 179 -4.98 4.88 11.98
C GLN A 179 -5.18 3.89 10.81
N LEU A 180 -4.66 4.22 9.63
CA LEU A 180 -4.79 3.39 8.43
C LEU A 180 -4.02 2.06 8.49
N ARG A 181 -3.07 1.90 9.42
CA ARG A 181 -2.32 0.65 9.62
C ARG A 181 -3.07 -0.36 10.48
N LEU A 182 -4.01 0.10 11.31
CA LEU A 182 -4.78 -0.78 12.17
C LEU A 182 -5.56 -1.78 11.31
N PRO A 183 -5.67 -3.06 11.71
CA PRO A 183 -6.49 -4.04 11.00
C PRO A 183 -7.99 -3.83 11.29
N GLU A 184 -8.47 -2.61 11.08
CA GLU A 184 -9.85 -2.15 11.28
C GLU A 184 -10.27 -1.27 10.09
N GLU A 185 -11.43 -1.55 9.52
CA GLU A 185 -11.93 -0.85 8.33
C GLU A 185 -12.15 0.65 8.62
N PRO A 186 -11.49 1.58 7.89
CA PRO A 186 -11.73 3.02 8.03
C PRO A 186 -13.16 3.41 7.60
N ASP A 187 -13.70 4.47 8.19
CA ASP A 187 -15.11 4.84 7.99
C ASP A 187 -15.41 5.24 6.53
N ASP A 188 -14.52 6.01 5.90
CA ASP A 188 -14.61 6.34 4.46
C ASP A 188 -14.61 5.07 3.59
N ILE A 189 -13.75 4.09 3.93
CA ILE A 189 -13.64 2.82 3.21
C ILE A 189 -14.91 2.00 3.36
N LYS A 190 -15.51 1.98 4.55
CA LYS A 190 -16.81 1.34 4.80
C LYS A 190 -17.92 2.00 3.97
N LEU A 191 -17.97 3.33 3.91
CA LEU A 191 -18.96 4.05 3.10
C LEU A 191 -18.80 3.75 1.61
N ILE A 192 -17.56 3.75 1.11
CA ILE A 192 -17.24 3.34 -0.27
C ILE A 192 -17.68 1.90 -0.52
N ARG A 193 -17.31 0.97 0.38
CA ARG A 193 -17.67 -0.45 0.27
C ARG A 193 -19.19 -0.66 0.18
N LEU A 194 -19.95 0.13 0.93
CA LEU A 194 -21.41 0.07 0.98
C LEU A 194 -22.10 0.91 -0.10
N GLY A 195 -21.34 1.59 -0.96
CA GLY A 195 -21.87 2.47 -2.00
C GLY A 195 -22.59 3.72 -1.46
N ALA A 196 -22.28 4.12 -0.22
CA ALA A 196 -22.90 5.24 0.48
C ALA A 196 -22.13 6.56 0.29
N VAL A 197 -21.53 6.77 -0.90
CA VAL A 197 -20.74 7.97 -1.21
C VAL A 197 -21.69 9.11 -1.64
N HIS A 198 -21.63 10.25 -0.94
CA HIS A 198 -22.60 11.34 -1.09
C HIS A 198 -22.50 12.13 -2.41
N SER A 199 -21.34 12.16 -3.05
CA SER A 199 -21.07 12.99 -4.23
C SER A 199 -21.83 12.58 -5.49
N ARG A 200 -22.50 11.41 -5.50
CA ARG A 200 -23.07 10.78 -6.71
C ARG A 200 -22.06 10.70 -7.87
N ALA A 201 -20.76 10.63 -7.57
CA ALA A 201 -19.72 10.48 -8.59
C ALA A 201 -19.86 9.12 -9.28
N GLY A 202 -20.45 9.10 -10.48
CA GLY A 202 -20.78 7.92 -11.27
C GLY A 202 -22.08 8.16 -12.06
N GLY A 203 -22.10 7.81 -13.35
CA GLY A 203 -23.22 8.12 -14.25
C GLY A 203 -24.52 7.34 -14.00
N GLU A 204 -24.53 6.41 -13.04
CA GLU A 204 -25.64 5.51 -12.74
C GLU A 204 -25.59 5.17 -11.24
N SER A 205 -26.68 4.64 -10.66
CA SER A 205 -26.81 4.31 -9.22
C SER A 205 -25.90 3.16 -8.73
N SER A 206 -24.74 2.96 -9.37
CA SER A 206 -23.77 1.90 -9.08
C SER A 206 -22.49 2.49 -8.48
N PRO A 207 -21.97 1.92 -7.38
CA PRO A 207 -20.68 2.32 -6.82
C PRO A 207 -19.48 1.75 -7.61
N TYR A 208 -19.72 0.91 -8.62
CA TYR A 208 -18.64 0.21 -9.35
C TYR A 208 -17.67 1.16 -10.03
N GLN A 209 -18.17 2.20 -10.70
CA GLN A 209 -17.33 3.20 -11.34
C GLN A 209 -16.41 3.87 -10.32
N THR A 210 -16.94 4.23 -9.14
CA THR A 210 -16.15 4.81 -8.04
C THR A 210 -14.98 3.89 -7.64
N PHE A 211 -15.22 2.58 -7.49
CA PHE A 211 -14.13 1.62 -7.22
C PHE A 211 -13.08 1.60 -8.32
N VAL A 212 -13.49 1.57 -9.59
CA VAL A 212 -12.57 1.54 -10.74
C VAL A 212 -11.67 2.77 -10.74
N PHE A 213 -12.25 3.96 -10.54
CA PHE A 213 -11.48 5.20 -10.49
C PHE A 213 -10.56 5.25 -9.28
N LEU A 214 -11.05 4.94 -8.07
CA LEU A 214 -10.22 4.90 -6.87
C LEU A 214 -9.04 3.93 -7.02
N GLN A 215 -9.31 2.70 -7.48
CA GLN A 215 -8.28 1.67 -7.67
C GLN A 215 -7.22 2.11 -8.67
N GLY A 216 -7.63 2.64 -9.83
CA GLY A 216 -6.70 3.09 -10.87
C GLY A 216 -5.87 4.29 -10.42
N PHE A 217 -6.51 5.33 -9.86
CA PHE A 217 -5.81 6.53 -9.40
C PHE A 217 -4.85 6.22 -8.26
N LEU A 218 -5.28 5.52 -7.22
CA LEU A 218 -4.44 5.23 -6.07
C LEU A 218 -3.30 4.26 -6.39
N SER A 219 -3.50 3.30 -7.30
CA SER A 219 -2.42 2.42 -7.78
C SER A 219 -1.29 3.20 -8.49
N THR A 220 -1.59 4.40 -8.98
CA THR A 220 -0.64 5.26 -9.69
C THR A 220 -0.08 6.34 -8.78
N LEU A 221 -0.93 7.02 -8.01
CA LEU A 221 -0.56 8.22 -7.26
C LEU A 221 0.53 7.92 -6.22
N GLY A 222 0.33 6.92 -5.36
CA GLY A 222 1.31 6.55 -4.34
C GLY A 222 2.54 5.85 -4.96
N PRO A 223 2.36 4.67 -5.58
CA PRO A 223 3.48 3.87 -6.08
C PRO A 223 4.29 4.55 -7.19
N HIS A 224 3.67 5.37 -8.05
CA HIS A 224 4.36 6.01 -9.16
C HIS A 224 4.61 7.50 -8.92
N VAL A 225 3.59 8.34 -8.77
CA VAL A 225 3.79 9.80 -8.72
C VAL A 225 4.64 10.21 -7.52
N PHE A 226 4.20 9.87 -6.31
CA PHE A 226 4.95 10.22 -5.09
C PHE A 226 6.32 9.56 -5.00
N SER A 227 6.42 8.26 -5.32
CA SER A 227 7.72 7.57 -5.33
C SER A 227 8.71 8.18 -6.33
N ARG A 228 8.24 8.65 -7.50
CA ARG A 228 9.10 9.31 -8.50
C ARG A 228 9.51 10.71 -8.05
N LEU A 229 8.60 11.48 -7.44
CA LEU A 229 8.94 12.76 -6.82
C LEU A 229 10.04 12.61 -5.75
N LEU A 230 9.95 11.59 -4.90
CA LEU A 230 11.00 11.28 -3.92
C LEU A 230 12.31 10.85 -4.58
N ALA A 231 12.25 9.96 -5.58
CA ALA A 231 13.44 9.52 -6.30
C ALA A 231 14.16 10.68 -7.01
N VAL A 232 13.42 11.49 -7.77
CA VAL A 232 13.97 12.66 -8.48
C VAL A 232 14.58 13.66 -7.50
N SER A 233 13.95 13.88 -6.33
CA SER A 233 14.49 14.81 -5.33
C SER A 233 15.90 14.44 -4.83
N SER A 234 16.36 13.20 -5.06
CA SER A 234 17.71 12.74 -4.70
C SER A 234 18.79 13.08 -5.74
N TYR A 235 18.41 13.60 -6.91
CA TYR A 235 19.36 13.94 -7.96
C TYR A 235 20.16 15.20 -7.61
N PRO A 236 21.47 15.25 -7.91
CA PRO A 236 22.35 16.36 -7.50
C PRO A 236 21.91 17.74 -7.99
N GLU A 237 21.25 17.81 -9.15
CA GLU A 237 20.79 19.04 -9.79
C GLU A 237 19.46 19.58 -9.25
N MET A 238 18.76 18.80 -8.41
CA MET A 238 17.46 19.22 -7.89
C MET A 238 17.59 20.25 -6.77
N THR A 239 16.60 21.14 -6.69
CA THR A 239 16.48 22.13 -5.62
C THR A 239 15.12 22.01 -4.94
N THR A 240 15.02 22.44 -3.68
CA THR A 240 13.76 22.46 -2.93
C THR A 240 12.66 23.20 -3.72
N THR A 241 12.98 24.38 -4.26
CA THR A 241 12.04 25.21 -5.04
C THR A 241 11.51 24.48 -6.27
N LEU A 242 12.37 23.79 -7.03
CA LEU A 242 11.94 23.02 -8.20
C LEU A 242 11.04 21.84 -7.80
N MET A 243 11.40 21.13 -6.73
CA MET A 243 10.60 20.00 -6.25
C MET A 243 9.21 20.43 -5.76
N VAL A 244 9.12 21.55 -5.03
CA VAL A 244 7.82 22.11 -4.60
C VAL A 244 6.97 22.49 -5.79
N ARG A 245 7.55 23.20 -6.78
CA ARG A 245 6.83 23.58 -8.00
C ARG A 245 6.34 22.35 -8.76
N GLN A 246 7.21 21.38 -9.05
CA GLN A 246 6.81 20.15 -9.75
C GLN A 246 5.71 19.42 -9.00
N THR A 247 5.81 19.30 -7.68
CA THR A 247 4.78 18.65 -6.85
C THR A 247 3.40 19.28 -7.04
N ARG A 248 3.32 20.61 -7.07
CA ARG A 248 2.05 21.33 -7.31
C ARG A 248 1.50 21.08 -8.72
N GLU A 249 2.36 21.13 -9.73
CA GLU A 249 1.97 20.84 -11.12
C GLU A 249 1.37 19.44 -11.27
N PHE A 250 1.99 18.43 -10.63
CA PHE A 250 1.52 17.04 -10.70
C PHE A 250 0.29 16.75 -9.85
N LEU A 251 0.06 17.48 -8.75
CA LEU A 251 -0.95 17.10 -7.76
C LEU A 251 -2.16 18.04 -7.69
N THR A 252 -2.00 19.33 -7.99
CA THR A 252 -3.03 20.34 -7.70
C THR A 252 -3.36 21.33 -8.82
N GLU A 253 -2.40 21.76 -9.64
CA GLU A 253 -2.63 22.90 -10.56
C GLU A 253 -3.57 22.55 -11.72
N THR A 254 -3.27 21.51 -12.50
CA THR A 254 -4.12 21.13 -13.66
C THR A 254 -5.34 20.33 -13.22
N PHE A 255 -5.17 19.49 -12.20
CA PHE A 255 -6.20 18.62 -11.66
C PHE A 255 -5.87 18.35 -10.19
N ASN A 256 -6.78 18.73 -9.29
CA ASN A 256 -6.58 18.47 -7.88
C ASN A 256 -6.93 17.03 -7.53
N HIS A 257 -5.89 16.20 -7.40
CA HIS A 257 -6.03 14.79 -7.09
C HIS A 257 -6.67 14.56 -5.73
N PHE A 258 -6.46 15.45 -4.77
CA PHE A 258 -6.99 15.33 -3.42
C PHE A 258 -8.49 15.65 -3.37
N ASP A 259 -8.92 16.69 -4.06
CA ASP A 259 -10.34 17.01 -4.20
C ASP A 259 -11.07 15.86 -4.91
N PHE A 260 -10.48 15.33 -5.98
CA PHE A 260 -11.07 14.20 -6.71
C PHE A 260 -11.19 12.93 -5.86
N LEU A 261 -10.16 12.57 -5.09
CA LEU A 261 -10.26 11.42 -4.17
C LEU A 261 -11.33 11.63 -3.11
N ALA A 262 -11.48 12.85 -2.59
CA ALA A 262 -12.55 13.20 -1.67
C ALA A 262 -13.94 13.10 -2.32
N ASP A 263 -14.07 13.56 -3.57
CA ASP A 263 -15.30 13.41 -4.36
C ASP A 263 -15.62 11.93 -4.61
N LEU A 264 -14.64 11.03 -4.60
CA LEU A 264 -14.88 9.58 -4.69
C LEU A 264 -15.12 8.90 -3.32
N GLY A 265 -15.19 9.67 -2.23
CA GLY A 265 -15.56 9.18 -0.90
C GLY A 265 -14.42 9.10 0.11
N LEU A 266 -13.17 9.40 -0.27
CA LEU A 266 -12.05 9.52 0.67
C LEU A 266 -11.99 10.93 1.24
N THR A 267 -13.03 11.31 1.99
CA THR A 267 -13.35 12.69 2.34
C THR A 267 -12.19 13.46 2.99
N ARG A 268 -11.42 12.81 3.88
CA ARG A 268 -10.26 13.42 4.56
C ARG A 268 -9.14 13.84 3.60
N THR A 269 -9.06 13.26 2.39
CA THR A 269 -7.97 13.57 1.46
C THR A 269 -7.97 15.02 1.02
N ARG A 270 -9.13 15.69 0.95
CA ARG A 270 -9.22 17.12 0.66
C ARG A 270 -8.47 17.98 1.66
N ASP A 271 -8.78 17.79 2.95
CA ASP A 271 -8.18 18.58 4.03
C ASP A 271 -6.70 18.28 4.19
N VAL A 272 -6.32 17.00 4.15
CA VAL A 272 -4.92 16.58 4.22
C VAL A 272 -4.13 17.05 2.99
N GLY A 273 -4.73 17.01 1.80
CA GLY A 273 -4.12 17.51 0.57
C GLY A 273 -3.86 19.02 0.61
N LYS A 274 -4.83 19.79 1.11
CA LYS A 274 -4.68 21.23 1.34
C LYS A 274 -3.59 21.53 2.37
N LEU A 275 -3.57 20.77 3.48
CA LEU A 275 -2.54 20.87 4.51
C LEU A 275 -1.15 20.59 3.95
N TYR A 276 -0.98 19.48 3.22
CA TYR A 276 0.27 19.09 2.57
C TYR A 276 0.76 20.18 1.60
N THR A 277 -0.10 20.67 0.73
CA THR A 277 0.26 21.65 -0.32
C THR A 277 0.60 23.03 0.25
N THR A 278 -0.06 23.44 1.33
CA THR A 278 0.27 24.65 2.11
C THR A 278 1.61 24.48 2.82
N ALA A 279 1.83 23.35 3.47
CA ALA A 279 3.06 23.06 4.20
C ALA A 279 4.32 23.04 3.32
N LEU A 280 4.19 22.76 2.02
CA LEU A 280 5.30 22.85 1.06
C LEU A 280 5.93 24.25 0.99
N GLU A 281 5.23 25.31 1.40
CA GLU A 281 5.76 26.70 1.44
C GLU A 281 6.79 26.91 2.56
N ASP A 282 6.65 26.13 3.62
CA ASP A 282 7.52 26.19 4.79
C ASP A 282 8.80 25.36 4.63
N VAL A 283 8.80 24.37 3.74
CA VAL A 283 9.94 23.49 3.47
C VAL A 283 11.13 24.28 2.89
N LYS A 284 12.32 24.16 3.50
CA LYS A 284 13.54 24.89 3.09
C LYS A 284 14.59 23.98 2.47
N THR A 285 14.64 22.72 2.88
CA THR A 285 15.63 21.75 2.39
C THR A 285 14.98 20.56 1.66
N LEU A 286 15.77 19.88 0.82
CA LEU A 286 15.32 18.66 0.16
C LEU A 286 15.03 17.52 1.16
N ASP A 287 15.69 17.51 2.31
CA ASP A 287 15.43 16.49 3.34
C ASP A 287 14.08 16.71 4.03
N GLU A 288 13.72 17.96 4.31
CA GLU A 288 12.38 18.33 4.80
C GLU A 288 11.30 18.00 3.76
N TYR A 289 11.55 18.32 2.48
CA TYR A 289 10.66 17.97 1.37
C TYR A 289 10.43 16.46 1.31
N ARG A 290 11.50 15.66 1.34
CA ARG A 290 11.43 14.19 1.30
C ARG A 290 10.69 13.66 2.51
N SER A 291 10.94 14.20 3.71
CA SER A 291 10.29 13.78 4.95
C SER A 291 8.77 13.97 4.90
N LEU A 292 8.31 15.17 4.52
CA LEU A 292 6.89 15.46 4.40
C LEU A 292 6.24 14.65 3.27
N THR A 293 6.88 14.58 2.11
CA THR A 293 6.37 13.89 0.92
C THR A 293 6.33 12.38 1.10
N ASP A 294 7.25 11.79 1.87
CA ASP A 294 7.23 10.35 2.17
C ASP A 294 6.11 9.96 3.13
N SER A 295 5.76 10.81 4.11
CA SER A 295 4.54 10.64 4.89
C SER A 295 3.30 10.68 3.98
N MET A 296 3.21 11.69 3.10
CA MET A 296 2.07 11.79 2.19
C MET A 296 1.97 10.57 1.25
N ARG A 297 3.10 10.12 0.70
CA ARG A 297 3.19 8.87 -0.07
C ARG A 297 2.63 7.70 0.74
N THR A 298 3.11 7.51 1.96
CA THR A 298 2.74 6.38 2.82
C THR A 298 1.24 6.37 3.11
N MET A 299 0.64 7.53 3.39
CA MET A 299 -0.80 7.65 3.60
C MET A 299 -1.58 7.25 2.35
N ILE A 300 -1.23 7.79 1.17
CA ILE A 300 -1.88 7.46 -0.10
C ILE A 300 -1.71 5.97 -0.43
N GLN A 301 -0.55 5.39 -0.13
CA GLN A 301 -0.34 3.96 -0.29
C GLN A 301 -1.23 3.15 0.63
N LEU A 302 -1.40 3.52 1.90
CA LEU A 302 -2.31 2.78 2.79
C LEU A 302 -3.78 2.91 2.34
N LEU A 303 -4.21 4.08 1.87
CA LEU A 303 -5.53 4.25 1.25
C LEU A 303 -5.70 3.33 0.04
N TYR A 304 -4.67 3.21 -0.81
CA TYR A 304 -4.66 2.24 -1.91
C TYR A 304 -4.89 0.81 -1.41
N ARG A 305 -4.27 0.40 -0.29
CA ARG A 305 -4.43 -0.95 0.28
C ARG A 305 -5.85 -1.21 0.73
N TRP A 306 -6.47 -0.24 1.38
CA TRP A 306 -7.86 -0.35 1.80
C TRP A 306 -8.81 -0.43 0.61
N VAL A 307 -8.66 0.46 -0.37
CA VAL A 307 -9.44 0.41 -1.61
C VAL A 307 -9.23 -0.92 -2.33
N HIS A 308 -8.00 -1.41 -2.41
CA HIS A 308 -7.68 -2.69 -3.01
C HIS A 308 -8.34 -3.86 -2.27
N LEU A 309 -8.40 -3.81 -0.93
CA LEU A 309 -9.08 -4.83 -0.13
C LEU A 309 -10.58 -4.86 -0.41
N VAL A 310 -11.23 -3.70 -0.50
CA VAL A 310 -12.69 -3.60 -0.71
C VAL A 310 -13.11 -3.62 -2.18
N PHE A 311 -12.16 -3.55 -3.11
CA PHE A 311 -12.45 -3.61 -4.53
C PHE A 311 -13.15 -4.95 -4.87
N PRO A 312 -14.18 -4.95 -5.72
CA PRO A 312 -15.01 -6.13 -5.98
C PRO A 312 -14.30 -7.15 -6.89
N TRP A 313 -13.19 -7.73 -6.45
CA TRP A 313 -12.39 -8.68 -7.23
C TRP A 313 -13.14 -9.95 -7.61
N PHE A 314 -14.17 -10.34 -6.85
CA PHE A 314 -15.03 -11.48 -7.17
C PHE A 314 -15.72 -11.34 -8.54
N VAL A 315 -15.82 -10.13 -9.09
CA VAL A 315 -16.33 -9.89 -10.45
C VAL A 315 -15.43 -10.54 -11.51
N LYS A 316 -14.18 -10.90 -11.19
CA LYS A 316 -13.28 -11.69 -12.05
C LYS A 316 -13.95 -12.94 -12.61
N ASP A 317 -14.86 -13.56 -11.85
CA ASP A 317 -15.53 -14.81 -12.25
C ASP A 317 -16.51 -14.62 -13.42
N GLN A 318 -16.80 -13.36 -13.78
CA GLN A 318 -17.57 -13.00 -14.96
C GLN A 318 -16.71 -12.88 -16.22
N PHE A 319 -15.37 -12.97 -16.10
CA PHE A 319 -14.45 -12.87 -17.22
C PHE A 319 -13.75 -14.21 -17.48
N GLN A 320 -13.72 -14.62 -18.75
CA GLN A 320 -13.03 -15.84 -19.18
C GLN A 320 -11.76 -15.47 -19.96
N ALA A 321 -10.63 -16.07 -19.58
CA ALA A 321 -9.43 -16.02 -20.38
C ALA A 321 -9.65 -16.78 -21.69
N ARG A 322 -9.12 -16.26 -22.80
CA ARG A 322 -9.19 -16.88 -24.13
C ARG A 322 -7.79 -16.96 -24.73
N SER A 323 -7.52 -18.04 -25.45
CA SER A 323 -6.32 -18.23 -26.26
C SER A 323 -6.33 -17.32 -27.49
N ARG A 324 -5.15 -17.15 -28.12
CA ARG A 324 -5.02 -16.36 -29.35
C ARG A 324 -5.79 -17.00 -30.51
N GLU A 325 -5.88 -18.33 -30.52
CA GLU A 325 -6.58 -19.12 -31.52
C GLU A 325 -8.09 -18.92 -31.43
N GLU A 326 -8.67 -18.97 -30.22
CA GLU A 326 -10.10 -18.73 -29.99
C GLU A 326 -10.52 -17.33 -30.44
N VAL A 327 -9.68 -16.32 -30.22
CA VAL A 327 -9.97 -14.92 -30.59
C VAL A 327 -10.08 -14.74 -32.11
N LYS A 328 -9.39 -15.54 -32.93
CA LYS A 328 -9.46 -15.42 -34.41
C LYS A 328 -10.85 -15.68 -34.97
N GLY A 329 -11.68 -16.46 -34.27
CA GLY A 329 -13.05 -16.78 -34.69
C GLY A 329 -14.12 -15.84 -34.14
N LEU A 330 -13.76 -14.86 -33.31
CA LEU A 330 -14.70 -13.93 -32.69
C LEU A 330 -14.94 -12.70 -33.57
N PRO A 331 -16.18 -12.15 -33.58
CA PRO A 331 -16.46 -10.93 -34.33
C PRO A 331 -15.64 -9.76 -33.79
N LYS A 332 -15.24 -8.86 -34.69
CA LYS A 332 -14.70 -7.55 -34.31
C LYS A 332 -15.84 -6.67 -33.77
N MET A 333 -15.48 -5.64 -33.01
CA MET A 333 -16.46 -4.61 -32.63
C MET A 333 -17.08 -4.01 -33.89
N GLU A 334 -18.40 -4.04 -33.95
CA GLU A 334 -19.15 -3.39 -35.02
C GLU A 334 -19.18 -1.88 -34.79
N VAL A 335 -19.07 -1.12 -35.86
CA VAL A 335 -19.34 0.31 -35.81
C VAL A 335 -20.87 0.45 -35.82
N TYR A 336 -21.42 1.03 -34.75
CA TYR A 336 -22.84 1.33 -34.69
C TYR A 336 -23.23 2.23 -35.89
N SER A 337 -24.26 1.81 -36.63
CA SER A 337 -24.89 2.59 -37.70
C SER A 337 -26.39 2.58 -37.49
N GLU A 338 -27.03 3.75 -37.62
CA GLU A 338 -28.48 3.94 -37.47
C GLU A 338 -29.31 3.30 -38.58
#